data_AF-A0A3N4NP55-F1
#
_entry.id   AF-A0A3N4NP55-F1
#
_cell.length_a   1.000
_cell.length_b   1.000
_cell.length_c   1.000
_cell.angle_alpha   90.00
_cell.angle_beta   90.00
_cell.angle_gamma   90.00
#
_symmetry.space_group_name_H-M   'P 1'
#
loop_
_entity.id
_entity.type
_entity.pdbx_description
1 polymer ?
#
loop_
_entity_poly.entity_id
_entity_poly.type
_entity_poly.pdbx_seq_one_letter_code
_entity_poly.pdbx_strand_id
1 'polypeptide(L)' 'MQDGFYWVQAGNDPPQVWYYLSQFGWYRPQVSVPVTSAWFKRMSYKIISDRLLPPAHTDEPDNP' A
#
# COMPACT_ATOMS: atom_id res chain seq x y z
N MET A 1 2.43 -8.90 8.17
CA MET A 1 2.27 -7.49 7.74
C MET A 1 1.15 -6.87 8.53
N GLN A 2 1.23 -5.57 8.77
CA GLN A 2 0.17 -4.82 9.45
C GLN A 2 -0.73 -4.17 8.40
N ASP A 3 -1.95 -3.82 8.77
CA ASP A 3 -2.83 -3.09 7.87
C ASP A 3 -2.25 -1.69 7.59
N GLY A 4 -2.32 -1.24 6.34
CA GLY A 4 -1.76 0.04 5.92
C GLY A 4 -1.31 0.12 4.46
N PHE A 5 -0.69 1.24 4.12
CA PHE A 5 -0.18 1.52 2.78
C PHE A 5 1.26 1.04 2.60
N TYR A 6 1.58 0.51 1.43
CA TYR A 6 2.91 0.01 1.07
C TYR A 6 3.23 0.34 -0.39
N TRP A 7 4.51 0.52 -0.71
CA TRP A 7 4.97 0.53 -2.09
C TRP A 7 5.02 -0.89 -2.65
N VAL A 8 4.33 -1.09 -3.76
CA VAL A 8 4.26 -2.35 -4.49
C VAL A 8 4.80 -2.14 -5.91
N GLN A 9 5.65 -3.06 -6.36
CA GLN A 9 6.18 -3.10 -7.72
C GLN A 9 5.63 -4.31 -8.49
N ALA A 10 5.21 -4.06 -9.73
CA ALA A 10 4.68 -5.07 -10.65
C ALA A 10 5.60 -5.19 -11.87
N GLY A 11 6.54 -6.14 -11.86
CA GLY A 11 7.48 -6.31 -12.97
C GLY A 11 8.27 -5.02 -13.27
N ASN A 12 8.12 -4.50 -14.48
CA ASN A 12 8.76 -3.26 -14.94
C ASN A 12 7.88 -2.00 -14.79
N ASP A 13 6.68 -2.13 -14.24
CA ASP A 13 5.82 -0.97 -14.01
C ASP A 13 6.39 -0.09 -12.89
N PRO A 14 6.13 1.24 -12.95
CA PRO A 14 6.45 2.14 -11.85
C PRO A 14 5.86 1.64 -10.52
N PRO A 15 6.57 1.77 -9.39
CA PRO A 15 6.02 1.45 -8.09
C PRO A 15 4.71 2.20 -7.81
N GLN A 16 3.76 1.52 -7.18
CA GLN A 16 2.45 2.06 -6.84
C GLN A 16 2.20 1.89 -5.34
N VAL A 17 1.44 2.81 -4.74
CA VAL A 17 1.01 2.69 -3.35
C VAL A 17 -0.26 1.85 -3.30
N TRP A 18 -0.21 0.72 -2.60
CA TRP A 18 -1.35 -0.17 -2.40
C TRP A 18 -1.70 -0.26 -0.92
N TYR A 19 -2.97 -0.51 -0.61
CA TYR A 19 -3.42 -0.71 0.77
C TYR A 19 -3.57 -2.20 1.07
N TYR A 20 -2.93 -2.68 2.13
CA TYR A 20 -3.09 -4.03 2.65
C TYR A 20 -4.07 -4.04 3.81
N LEU A 21 -5.03 -4.96 3.76
CA LEU A 21 -5.98 -5.25 4.82
C LEU A 21 -5.98 -6.74 5.09
N SER A 22 -5.59 -7.18 6.29
CA SER A 22 -5.33 -8.60 6.58
C SER A 22 -6.52 -9.53 6.29
N GLN A 23 -7.75 -9.03 6.46
CA GLN A 23 -8.98 -9.79 6.21
C GLN A 23 -9.29 -10.00 4.72
N PHE A 24 -8.86 -9.09 3.84
CA PHE A 24 -9.32 -9.05 2.44
C PHE A 24 -8.19 -9.12 1.41
N GLY A 25 -7.00 -8.63 1.74
CA GLY A 25 -5.82 -8.62 0.88
C GLY A 25 -5.44 -7.20 0.42
N TRP A 26 -5.03 -7.09 -0.84
CA TRP A 26 -4.38 -5.91 -1.39
C TRP A 26 -5.30 -5.08 -2.29
N TYR A 27 -5.54 -3.84 -1.93
CA TYR A 27 -6.32 -2.88 -2.71
C TYR A 27 -5.40 -1.99 -3.55
N ARG A 28 -5.73 -1.90 -4.84
CA ARG A 28 -5.04 -1.01 -5.79
C ARG A 28 -5.75 0.34 -5.86
N PRO A 29 -5.06 1.44 -6.19
CA PRO A 29 -5.66 2.78 -6.26
C PRO A 29 -6.90 2.90 -7.18
N GLN A 30 -7.01 2.07 -8.21
CA GLN A 30 -8.05 2.17 -9.25
C GLN A 30 -9.03 0.98 -9.26
N VAL A 31 -8.91 0.04 -8.32
CA VAL A 31 -9.70 -1.20 -8.34
C VAL A 31 -10.29 -1.47 -6.97
N SER A 32 -11.62 -1.52 -6.89
CA SER A 32 -12.37 -1.77 -5.64
C SER A 32 -12.30 -3.23 -5.17
N VAL A 33 -11.90 -4.15 -6.05
CA VAL A 33 -11.76 -5.58 -5.74
C VAL A 33 -10.34 -5.86 -5.21
N PRO A 34 -10.20 -6.43 -4.00
CA PRO A 34 -8.89 -6.75 -3.45
C PRO A 34 -8.23 -7.91 -4.19
N VAL A 35 -6.92 -7.80 -4.37
CA VAL A 35 -6.06 -8.89 -4.80
C VAL A 35 -5.73 -9.74 -3.57
N THR A 36 -6.24 -10.96 -3.56
CA THR A 36 -5.91 -11.93 -2.50
C THR A 36 -4.40 -12.20 -2.46
N SER A 37 -3.89 -12.59 -1.29
CA SER A 37 -2.46 -12.91 -1.11
C SER A 37 -1.96 -14.01 -2.07
N ALA A 38 -2.82 -14.97 -2.44
CA ALA A 38 -2.49 -16.01 -3.40
C ALA A 38 -2.27 -15.43 -4.81
N TRP A 39 -3.19 -14.58 -5.27
CA TRP A 39 -3.05 -13.89 -6.56
C TRP A 39 -1.89 -12.91 -6.57
N PHE A 40 -1.65 -12.23 -5.45
CA PHE A 40 -0.54 -11.29 -5.32
C PHE A 40 0.80 -11.97 -5.60
N LYS A 41 1.02 -13.15 -5.01
CA LYS A 41 2.20 -13.99 -5.25
C LYS A 41 2.24 -14.52 -6.68
N ARG A 42 1.10 -14.99 -7.21
CA ARG A 42 1.01 -15.55 -8.57
C ARG A 42 1.36 -14.52 -9.65
N MET A 43 0.97 -13.27 -9.46
CA MET A 43 1.29 -12.17 -10.38
C MET A 43 2.70 -11.61 -10.18
N SER A 44 3.51 -12.20 -9.28
CA SER A 44 4.87 -11.75 -8.97
C SER A 44 4.96 -10.30 -8.50
N TYR A 45 3.91 -9.78 -7.84
CA TYR A 45 3.97 -8.47 -7.19
C TYR A 45 4.93 -8.52 -6.01
N LYS A 46 5.69 -7.44 -5.82
CA LYS A 46 6.68 -7.31 -4.74
C LYS A 46 6.36 -6.11 -3.88
N ILE A 47 6.41 -6.29 -2.57
CA ILE A 47 6.42 -5.16 -1.64
C ILE A 47 7.87 -4.66 -1.56
N ILE A 48 8.08 -3.37 -1.78
CA ILE A 48 9.41 -2.76 -1.85
C ILE A 48 9.65 -1.72 -0.74
N SER A 49 8.73 -1.59 0.21
CA SER A 49 8.89 -0.71 1.37
C SER A 49 8.30 -1.31 2.64
N ASP A 50 8.67 -0.71 3.77
CA ASP A 50 7.91 -0.84 5.01
C ASP A 50 6.55 -0.12 4.91
N ARG A 51 5.74 -0.26 5.97
CA ARG A 51 4.43 0.39 6.05
C ARG A 51 4.61 1.90 6.02
N LEU A 52 3.95 2.55 5.08
CA LEU A 52 3.91 3.99 4.99
C LEU A 52 3.11 4.55 6.16
N LEU A 53 3.71 5.53 6.84
CA LEU A 53 3.00 6.34 7.81
C LEU A 53 2.21 7.40 7.04
N PRO A 54 1.01 7.77 7.52
CA PRO A 54 0.35 8.96 7.02
C PRO A 54 1.31 10.14 7.15
N PRO A 55 1.28 11.12 6.23
CA PRO A 55 2.02 12.35 6.44
C PRO A 55 1.65 12.85 7.84
N ALA A 56 2.67 13.02 8.69
CA ALA A 56 2.43 13.69 9.95
C ALA A 56 1.81 15.03 9.58
N HIS A 57 0.60 15.30 10.07
CA HIS A 57 0.17 16.68 10.21
C HIS A 57 1.22 17.26 11.15
N THR A 58 2.23 17.91 10.59
CA THR A 58 2.99 18.88 11.36
C THR A 58 1.91 19.84 11.81
N ASP A 59 1.52 19.76 13.08
CA ASP A 59 0.87 20.84 13.79
C ASP A 59 1.72 22.06 13.47
N GLU A 60 1.27 22.84 12.49
CA GLU A 60 1.80 24.16 12.23
C GLU A 60 1.51 24.89 13.55
N PRO A 61 2.52 25.30 14.33
CA PRO A 61 2.25 25.97 15.58
C PRO A 61 1.42 27.20 15.26
N ASP A 62 0.19 27.20 15.76
CA ASP A 62 -0.75 28.33 15.72
C ASP A 62 0.05 29.58 16.13
N ASN A 63 0.34 30.42 15.13
CA ASN A 63 1.19 31.58 15.33
C ASN A 63 0.36 32.63 16.10
N PRO A 64 0.75 32.98 17.34
CA PRO A 64 -0.02 33.87 18.21
C PRO A 64 -0.07 35.32 17.70
#